data_AF-F8AXX7-F1
#
_entry.id   AF-F8AXX7-F1
#
_cell.length_a   1.000
_cell.length_b   1.000
_cell.length_c   1.000
_cell.angle_alpha   90.00
_cell.angle_beta   90.00
_cell.angle_gamma   90.00
#
_symmetry.space_group_name_H-M   'P 1'
#
loop_
_entity.id
_entity.type
_entity.pdbx_description
1 polymer ?
#
loop_
_entity_poly.entity_id
_entity_poly.type
_entity_poly.pdbx_seq_one_letter_code
_entity_poly.pdbx_strand_id
1 'polypeptide(L)'
;MTTEGQRRHDHSSAAPGAPTDRRQPDHASVALGAPPGPAQPIREVRRSPLPGSPGAAETTFCDRCGRPLADSGHDTCVQARLLEPPRFCQTCRRRMIVQVTPTGWTASCVEHGTIAG
;
A
#
# COMPACT_ATOMS: atom_id res chain seq x y z
N MET A 1 47.82 44.62 5.18
CA MET A 1 47.49 43.62 6.22
C MET A 1 46.52 42.64 5.57
N THR A 2 47.06 41.70 4.79
CA THR A 2 46.26 40.78 3.97
C THR A 2 46.83 39.40 4.21
N THR A 3 46.10 38.60 4.98
CA THR A 3 46.37 37.19 5.26
C THR A 3 45.12 36.43 4.83
N GLU A 4 45.14 35.73 3.69
CA GLU A 4 45.58 34.33 3.53
C GLU A 4 44.85 33.36 4.45
N GLY A 5 44.22 32.33 3.86
CA GLY A 5 43.77 31.17 4.65
C GLY A 5 42.68 30.30 4.04
N GLN A 6 42.89 29.82 2.81
CA GLN A 6 42.10 28.81 2.11
C GLN A 6 41.75 27.59 3.01
N ARG A 7 40.48 27.46 3.45
CA ARG A 7 40.00 26.21 4.09
C ARG A 7 39.71 25.16 3.03
N ARG A 8 40.69 24.27 2.81
CA ARG A 8 40.49 23.02 2.07
C ARG A 8 39.58 22.10 2.91
N HIS A 9 38.47 21.66 2.33
CA HIS A 9 37.67 20.57 2.87
C HIS A 9 38.32 19.25 2.45
N ASP A 10 38.97 18.60 3.41
CA ASP A 10 39.60 17.30 3.26
C ASP A 10 38.51 16.22 3.08
N HIS A 11 38.45 15.63 1.89
CA HIS A 11 37.56 14.51 1.58
C HIS A 11 38.22 13.24 2.11
N SER A 12 37.92 12.87 3.37
CA SER A 12 38.36 11.60 3.93
C SER A 12 37.58 10.43 3.32
N SER A 13 38.24 9.77 2.37
CA SER A 13 37.88 8.46 1.80
C SER A 13 38.05 7.36 2.85
N ALA A 14 36.97 6.64 3.16
CA ALA A 14 37.01 5.41 3.96
C ALA A 14 36.86 4.17 3.06
N ALA A 15 37.71 3.17 3.34
CA ALA A 15 37.99 1.98 2.54
C ALA A 15 36.83 0.97 2.40
N PRO A 16 36.85 0.09 1.37
CA PRO A 16 35.89 -1.00 1.23
C PRO A 16 36.17 -2.12 2.26
N GLY A 17 35.16 -2.43 3.07
CA GLY A 17 35.17 -3.56 4.01
C GLY A 17 35.09 -4.91 3.30
N ALA A 18 35.89 -5.87 3.79
CA ALA A 18 36.02 -7.22 3.29
C ALA A 18 34.72 -8.06 3.45
N PRO A 19 34.44 -9.02 2.54
CA PRO A 19 33.36 -9.97 2.72
C PRO A 19 33.75 -11.03 3.76
N THR A 20 33.00 -11.08 4.86
CA THR A 20 33.04 -12.15 5.86
C THR A 20 32.47 -13.43 5.24
N ASP A 21 33.34 -14.43 5.15
CA ASP A 21 32.99 -15.84 4.92
C ASP A 21 31.96 -16.27 5.96
N ARG A 22 30.70 -16.36 5.54
CA ARG A 22 29.60 -16.88 6.37
C ARG A 22 29.24 -18.25 5.84
N ARG A 23 30.04 -19.24 6.24
CA ARG A 23 29.75 -20.68 6.27
C ARG A 23 28.26 -20.90 6.61
N GLN A 24 27.46 -21.26 5.62
CA GLN A 24 26.05 -21.62 5.80
C GLN A 24 25.90 -23.13 6.00
N PRO A 25 25.01 -23.56 6.91
CA PRO A 25 24.91 -24.93 7.39
C PRO A 25 24.28 -25.89 6.37
N ASP A 26 24.71 -27.13 6.55
CA ASP A 26 24.20 -28.40 6.08
C ASP A 26 22.69 -28.46 5.86
N HIS A 27 22.34 -28.97 4.68
CA HIS A 27 21.03 -29.34 4.17
C HIS A 27 20.35 -30.34 5.11
N ALA A 28 19.56 -29.83 6.04
CA ALA A 28 18.63 -30.61 6.85
C ALA A 28 17.71 -31.44 5.93
N SER A 29 17.71 -32.75 6.17
CA SER A 29 16.97 -33.78 5.46
C SER A 29 15.48 -33.43 5.32
N VAL A 30 14.99 -33.49 4.08
CA VAL A 30 13.56 -33.43 3.74
C VAL A 30 12.86 -34.66 4.35
N ALA A 31 11.98 -34.42 5.32
CA ALA A 31 11.08 -35.44 5.84
C ALA A 31 10.06 -35.81 4.74
N LEU A 32 10.03 -37.10 4.39
CA LEU A 32 9.04 -37.69 3.50
C LEU A 32 7.66 -37.61 4.17
N GLY A 33 6.69 -37.04 3.46
CA GLY A 33 5.39 -36.64 3.98
C GLY A 33 4.49 -37.79 4.42
N ALA A 34 3.74 -37.54 5.50
CA ALA A 34 2.66 -38.39 5.97
C ALA A 34 1.45 -38.36 5.01
N PRO A 35 0.67 -39.46 4.89
CA PRO A 35 -0.51 -39.51 4.04
C PRO A 35 -1.61 -38.55 4.55
N PRO A 36 -2.44 -37.98 3.65
CA PRO A 36 -3.54 -37.12 4.06
C PRO A 36 -4.59 -37.94 4.82
N GLY A 37 -4.93 -37.49 6.03
CA GLY A 37 -6.07 -38.01 6.79
C GLY A 37 -7.40 -37.78 6.06
N PRO A 38 -8.49 -38.45 6.47
CA PRO A 38 -9.78 -38.33 5.82
C PRO A 38 -10.28 -36.87 5.87
N ALA A 39 -10.79 -36.40 4.73
CA ALA A 39 -11.34 -35.07 4.57
C ALA A 39 -12.50 -34.85 5.55
N GLN A 40 -12.30 -33.96 6.52
CA GLN A 40 -13.37 -33.42 7.35
C GLN A 40 -14.34 -32.66 6.43
N PRO A 41 -15.67 -32.81 6.57
CA PRO A 41 -16.61 -31.99 5.82
C PRO A 41 -16.46 -30.52 6.23
N ILE A 42 -16.37 -29.62 5.26
CA ILE A 42 -16.42 -28.19 5.50
C ILE A 42 -17.72 -27.85 6.24
N ARG A 43 -17.63 -27.44 7.50
CA ARG A 43 -18.80 -26.96 8.24
C ARG A 43 -19.17 -25.61 7.63
N GLU A 44 -20.23 -25.60 6.84
CA GLU A 44 -20.74 -24.42 6.13
C GLU A 44 -20.94 -23.26 7.13
N VAL A 45 -20.09 -22.24 7.04
CA VAL A 45 -20.30 -20.99 7.77
C VAL A 45 -21.46 -20.30 7.05
N ARG A 46 -22.68 -20.48 7.56
CA ARG A 46 -23.80 -19.62 7.16
C ARG A 46 -23.52 -18.22 7.69
N ARG A 47 -22.81 -17.41 6.90
CA ARG A 47 -22.86 -15.97 7.02
C ARG A 47 -24.17 -15.52 6.39
N SER A 48 -25.22 -15.41 7.22
CA SER A 48 -26.38 -14.61 6.83
C SER A 48 -25.91 -13.17 6.61
N PRO A 49 -26.12 -12.57 5.43
CA PRO A 49 -26.03 -11.12 5.32
C PRO A 49 -27.30 -10.55 5.98
N LEU A 50 -27.12 -9.69 6.96
CA LEU A 50 -28.18 -8.81 7.44
C LEU A 50 -28.32 -7.69 6.40
N PRO A 51 -29.45 -7.56 5.68
CA PRO A 51 -29.73 -6.35 4.91
C PRO A 51 -30.30 -5.28 5.84
N GLY A 52 -29.65 -4.12 5.89
CA GLY A 52 -30.29 -2.88 6.35
C GLY A 52 -30.01 -2.46 7.80
N SER A 53 -28.76 -2.05 8.09
CA SER A 53 -28.54 -1.00 9.09
C SER A 53 -28.15 0.30 8.39
N PRO A 54 -29.07 1.25 8.16
CA PRO A 54 -28.72 2.64 7.88
C PRO A 54 -28.37 3.29 9.23
N GLY A 55 -27.21 2.93 9.79
CA GLY A 55 -26.86 3.22 11.19
C GLY A 55 -25.42 3.69 11.43
N ALA A 56 -24.68 4.01 10.37
CA ALA A 56 -23.46 4.79 10.46
C ALA A 56 -23.57 5.84 9.38
N ALA A 57 -23.54 7.12 9.75
CA ALA A 57 -23.57 8.24 8.80
C ALA A 57 -22.67 7.92 7.60
N GLU A 58 -23.20 8.05 6.39
CA GLU A 58 -22.52 7.78 5.12
C GLU A 58 -21.19 8.53 5.10
N THR A 59 -20.13 7.85 5.56
CA THR A 59 -18.87 8.52 5.83
C THR A 59 -18.18 8.60 4.49
N THR A 60 -18.24 9.75 3.84
CA THR A 60 -17.48 9.99 2.61
C THR A 60 -16.00 10.03 2.95
N PHE A 61 -15.18 9.35 2.17
CA PHE A 61 -13.74 9.34 2.32
C PHE A 61 -13.06 10.17 1.24
N CYS A 62 -11.98 10.84 1.59
CA CYS A 62 -11.11 11.50 0.62
C CYS A 62 -10.49 10.43 -0.30
N ASP A 63 -10.76 10.53 -1.60
CA ASP A 63 -10.27 9.61 -2.62
C ASP A 63 -8.75 9.66 -2.87
N ARG A 64 -8.04 10.67 -2.33
CA ARG A 64 -6.57 10.77 -2.41
C ARG A 64 -5.89 10.15 -1.20
N CYS A 65 -6.31 10.49 0.02
CA CYS A 65 -5.62 10.07 1.25
C CYS A 65 -6.34 8.97 2.04
N GLY A 66 -7.62 8.70 1.75
CA GLY A 66 -8.43 7.68 2.40
C GLY A 66 -8.92 8.07 3.81
N ARG A 67 -8.68 9.29 4.30
CA ARG A 67 -9.26 9.77 5.57
C ARG A 67 -10.72 10.21 5.38
N PRO A 68 -11.56 10.17 6.42
CA PRO A 68 -12.90 10.76 6.38
C PRO A 68 -12.86 12.20 5.85
N LEU A 69 -13.81 12.55 4.98
CA LEU A 69 -13.92 13.89 4.42
C LEU A 69 -14.36 14.93 5.47
N ALA A 70 -14.93 14.45 6.59
CA ALA A 70 -15.24 15.26 7.76
C ALA A 70 -13.98 15.80 8.49
N ASP A 71 -12.81 15.17 8.30
CA ASP A 71 -11.56 15.70 8.82
C ASP A 71 -11.13 16.96 8.02
N SER A 72 -10.56 17.95 8.69
CA SER A 72 -9.97 19.12 8.03
C SER A 72 -8.60 18.82 7.40
N GLY A 73 -8.16 19.63 6.44
CA GLY A 73 -6.83 19.53 5.82
C GLY A 73 -6.78 18.71 4.53
N HIS A 74 -7.85 18.80 3.71
CA HIS A 74 -7.94 18.16 2.40
C HIS A 74 -7.69 19.11 1.23
N ASP A 75 -7.34 20.38 1.49
CA ASP A 75 -6.99 21.38 0.46
C ASP A 75 -5.97 20.83 -0.55
N THR A 76 -4.85 20.30 -0.04
CA THR A 76 -3.78 19.71 -0.85
C THR A 76 -4.25 18.44 -1.57
N CYS A 77 -5.16 17.68 -0.96
CA CYS A 77 -5.73 16.50 -1.59
C CYS A 77 -6.60 16.89 -2.80
N VAL A 78 -7.41 17.94 -2.68
CA VAL A 78 -8.25 18.47 -3.76
C VAL A 78 -7.38 18.99 -4.91
N GLN A 79 -6.33 19.75 -4.61
CA GLN A 79 -5.40 20.24 -5.65
C GLN A 79 -4.70 19.09 -6.38
N ALA A 80 -4.24 18.08 -5.65
CA ALA A 80 -3.59 16.92 -6.25
C ALA A 80 -4.53 16.12 -7.15
N ARG A 81 -5.82 16.02 -6.80
CA ARG A 81 -6.83 15.29 -7.60
C ARG A 81 -7.15 15.89 -8.96
N LEU A 82 -6.68 17.11 -9.26
CA LEU A 82 -6.76 17.68 -10.60
C LEU A 82 -5.85 16.96 -11.59
N LEU A 83 -4.75 16.36 -11.10
CA LEU A 83 -3.73 15.70 -11.94
C LEU A 83 -3.59 14.21 -11.62
N GLU A 84 -3.95 13.80 -10.40
CA GLU A 84 -3.86 12.43 -9.96
C GLU A 84 -5.22 11.70 -10.02
N PRO A 85 -5.26 10.44 -10.48
CA PRO A 85 -6.44 9.59 -10.39
C PRO A 85 -6.82 9.25 -8.92
N PRO A 86 -8.06 8.79 -8.68
CA PRO A 86 -8.52 8.36 -7.36
C PRO A 86 -7.75 7.14 -6.89
N ARG A 87 -7.19 7.19 -5.68
CA ARG A 87 -6.50 6.06 -5.06
C ARG A 87 -7.39 5.26 -4.11
N PHE A 88 -8.42 5.90 -3.55
CA PHE A 88 -9.34 5.30 -2.59
C PHE A 88 -10.80 5.49 -3.02
N CYS A 89 -11.63 4.50 -2.73
CA CYS A 89 -13.07 4.60 -2.92
C CYS A 89 -13.68 5.54 -1.87
N GLN A 90 -14.48 6.53 -2.32
CA GLN A 90 -15.13 7.51 -1.46
C GLN A 90 -16.21 6.89 -0.55
N THR A 91 -16.69 5.68 -0.87
CA THR A 91 -17.76 4.99 -0.12
C THR A 91 -17.22 4.00 0.91
N CYS A 92 -16.21 3.19 0.57
CA CYS A 92 -15.71 2.14 1.48
C CYS A 92 -14.24 2.26 1.89
N ARG A 93 -13.56 3.33 1.48
CA ARG A 93 -12.15 3.60 1.82
C ARG A 93 -11.13 2.56 1.32
N ARG A 94 -11.55 1.55 0.56
CA ARG A 94 -10.62 0.57 -0.01
C ARG A 94 -9.76 1.23 -1.08
N ARG A 95 -8.51 0.79 -1.20
CA ARG A 95 -7.62 1.19 -2.30
C ARG A 95 -8.18 0.65 -3.61
N MET A 96 -8.21 1.50 -4.62
CA MET A 96 -8.67 1.15 -5.96
C MET A 96 -7.49 0.67 -6.81
N ILE A 97 -7.77 -0.20 -7.78
CA ILE A 97 -6.81 -0.54 -8.83
C ILE A 97 -6.90 0.55 -9.88
N VAL A 98 -5.82 1.29 -10.07
CA VAL A 98 -5.78 2.41 -11.02
C VAL A 98 -5.00 2.01 -12.25
N GLN A 99 -5.52 2.31 -13.42
CA GLN A 99 -4.84 2.22 -14.71
C GLN A 99 -4.81 3.61 -15.34
N VAL A 100 -3.62 4.09 -15.69
CA VAL A 100 -3.44 5.38 -16.37
C VAL A 100 -3.10 5.09 -17.83
N THR A 101 -3.77 5.76 -18.74
CA THR A 101 -3.52 5.72 -20.19
C THR A 101 -3.14 7.12 -20.68
N PRO A 102 -2.60 7.27 -21.91
CA PRO A 102 -2.31 8.59 -22.46
C PRO A 102 -3.54 9.50 -22.60
N THR A 103 -4.74 8.93 -22.67
CA THR A 103 -6.00 9.66 -22.90
C THR A 103 -6.84 9.84 -21.63
N GLY A 104 -6.41 9.32 -20.49
CA GLY A 104 -7.18 9.39 -19.25
C GLY A 104 -6.78 8.33 -18.24
N TRP A 105 -7.71 7.96 -17.36
CA TRP A 105 -7.48 6.94 -16.35
C TRP A 105 -8.76 6.18 -16.02
N THR A 106 -8.60 4.97 -15.48
CA THR A 106 -9.66 4.18 -14.87
C THR A 106 -9.25 3.75 -13.47
N ALA A 107 -10.22 3.69 -12.56
CA ALA A 107 -10.01 3.26 -11.19
C ALA A 107 -11.13 2.31 -10.77
N SER A 108 -10.78 1.12 -10.31
CA SER A 108 -11.72 0.06 -9.95
C SER A 108 -11.70 -0.25 -8.46
N CYS A 109 -12.85 -0.14 -7.82
CA CYS A 109 -13.12 -0.63 -6.48
C CYS A 109 -13.72 -2.04 -6.56
N VAL A 110 -13.27 -2.95 -5.68
CA VAL A 110 -13.78 -4.33 -5.63
C VAL A 110 -15.25 -4.42 -5.25
N GLU A 111 -15.79 -3.46 -4.49
CA GLU A 111 -17.19 -3.46 -4.07
C GLU A 111 -18.07 -2.51 -4.89
N HIS A 112 -17.53 -1.35 -5.29
CA HIS A 112 -18.32 -0.25 -5.88
C HIS A 112 -18.10 -0.08 -7.40
N GLY A 113 -17.29 -0.93 -8.02
CA GLY A 113 -17.06 -0.92 -9.46
C GLY A 113 -16.05 0.14 -9.92
N THR A 114 -16.13 0.47 -11.20
CA THR A 114 -15.10 1.25 -11.91
C THR A 114 -15.58 2.65 -12.26
N ILE A 115 -14.70 3.63 -12.08
CA ILE A 115 -14.87 5.01 -12.54
C ILE A 115 -13.71 5.38 -13.48
N ALA A 116 -13.91 6.40 -14.32
CA ALA A 116 -12.92 6.87 -15.28
C ALA A 116 -12.96 8.40 -15.39
N GLY A 117 -11.89 9.00 -15.92
CA GLY A 117 -11.78 10.43 -16.20
C GLY A 117 -10.57 10.79 -17.04
#